data_AF-A0AAP2ZKX9-F1
#
_entry.id   AF-A0AAP2ZKX9-F1
#
_cell.length_a   1.000
_cell.length_b   1.000
_cell.length_c   1.000
_cell.angle_alpha   90.00
_cell.angle_beta   90.00
_cell.angle_gamma   90.00
#
_symmetry.space_group_name_H-M   'P 1'
#
loop_
_entity.id
_entity.type
_entity.pdbx_description
1 polymer ?
#
loop_
_entity_poly.entity_id
_entity_poly.type
_entity_poly.pdbx_seq_one_letter_code
_entity_poly.pdbx_strand_id
1 'polypeptide(L)'
;MKFIFLSLLFLVIAGCTSKPIENEKPASEPDSPITCEGAIEKIAKSLDADSIKTLRNTKKEDLVMFHMSWGMGIRNDYGLWSKNSPIRKSCAESIGEKDMHPDNASGVIMEGVWEVVHSNGM
;
A
#
# COMPACT_ATOMS: atom_id res chain seq x y z
N MET A 1 -31.61 -54.34 37.87
CA MET A 1 -31.01 -55.37 36.97
C MET A 1 -31.02 -54.77 35.56
N LYS A 2 -29.87 -54.29 35.03
CA LYS A 2 -29.10 -54.86 33.88
C LYS A 2 -30.03 -55.34 32.75
N PHE A 3 -29.97 -54.87 31.50
CA PHE A 3 -28.86 -54.72 30.54
C PHE A 3 -29.23 -53.62 29.50
N ILE A 4 -28.42 -52.60 29.17
CA ILE A 4 -27.20 -52.52 28.33
C ILE A 4 -27.43 -52.71 26.82
N PHE A 5 -27.32 -51.56 26.12
CA PHE A 5 -26.82 -51.24 24.76
C PHE A 5 -27.63 -51.60 23.50
N LEU A 6 -28.03 -50.55 22.76
CA LEU A 6 -27.53 -50.38 21.38
C LEU A 6 -27.45 -48.89 20.98
N SER A 7 -26.28 -48.55 20.46
CA SER A 7 -25.86 -47.27 19.90
C SER A 7 -26.68 -46.84 18.67
N LEU A 8 -26.85 -45.53 18.48
CA LEU A 8 -26.51 -44.84 17.21
C LEU A 8 -26.60 -43.32 17.41
N LEU A 9 -25.45 -42.74 17.76
CA LEU A 9 -25.21 -41.30 17.71
C LEU A 9 -24.94 -40.91 16.25
N PHE A 10 -25.92 -40.34 15.55
CA PHE A 10 -25.67 -39.75 14.23
C PHE A 10 -25.02 -38.37 14.41
N LEU A 11 -23.69 -38.35 14.42
CA LEU A 11 -22.92 -37.11 14.21
C LEU A 11 -23.00 -36.77 12.72
N VAL A 12 -23.89 -35.85 12.34
CA VAL A 12 -23.87 -35.27 10.99
C VAL A 12 -22.79 -34.18 10.99
N ILE A 13 -21.57 -34.56 10.62
CA ILE A 13 -20.52 -33.59 10.29
C ILE A 13 -20.85 -33.11 8.88
N ALA A 14 -21.55 -31.98 8.77
CA ALA A 14 -21.64 -31.24 7.53
C ALA A 14 -20.24 -30.73 7.19
N GLY A 15 -19.47 -31.55 6.48
CA GLY A 15 -18.21 -31.15 5.89
C GLY A 15 -18.47 -30.09 4.83
N CYS A 16 -18.37 -28.82 5.21
CA CYS A 16 -18.09 -27.77 4.23
C CYS A 16 -16.70 -28.08 3.66
N THR A 17 -16.63 -28.75 2.52
CA THR A 17 -15.40 -28.85 1.75
C THR A 17 -15.03 -27.43 1.30
N SER A 18 -14.21 -26.74 2.08
CA SER A 18 -13.50 -25.58 1.57
C SER A 18 -12.50 -26.10 0.53
N LYS A 19 -12.63 -25.60 -0.71
CA LYS A 19 -11.55 -25.72 -1.70
C LYS A 19 -10.28 -25.15 -1.08
N PRO A 20 -9.09 -25.73 -1.34
CA PRO A 20 -7.84 -25.10 -0.98
C PRO A 20 -7.82 -23.73 -1.65
N ILE A 21 -7.69 -22.66 -0.86
CA ILE A 21 -7.38 -21.34 -1.39
C ILE A 21 -5.92 -21.44 -1.83
N GLU A 22 -5.74 -21.74 -3.11
CA GLU A 22 -4.46 -21.55 -3.77
C GLU A 22 -4.09 -20.07 -3.63
N ASN A 23 -2.85 -19.80 -3.23
CA ASN A 23 -2.33 -18.46 -3.00
C ASN A 23 -2.28 -17.68 -4.33
N GLU A 24 -3.42 -17.22 -4.83
CA GLU A 24 -3.47 -16.20 -5.85
C GLU A 24 -3.00 -14.89 -5.23
N LYS A 25 -1.77 -14.50 -5.62
CA LYS A 25 -1.27 -13.13 -5.49
C LYS A 25 -2.41 -12.20 -5.93
N PRO A 26 -2.90 -11.27 -5.09
CA PRO A 26 -3.96 -10.37 -5.51
C PRO A 26 -3.48 -9.65 -6.76
N ALA A 27 -4.21 -9.84 -7.86
CA ALA A 27 -4.03 -9.06 -9.06
C ALA A 27 -4.19 -7.60 -8.62
N SER A 28 -3.13 -6.82 -8.78
CA SER A 28 -3.23 -5.37 -8.64
C SER A 28 -4.40 -4.92 -9.51
N GLU A 29 -5.36 -4.20 -8.93
CA GLU A 29 -6.41 -3.52 -9.68
C GLU A 29 -5.78 -2.87 -10.93
N PRO A 30 -6.37 -2.99 -12.13
CA PRO A 30 -5.73 -2.62 -13.39
C PRO A 30 -5.21 -1.17 -13.44
N ASP A 31 -5.69 -0.28 -12.56
CA ASP A 31 -5.28 1.12 -12.41
C ASP A 31 -4.33 1.41 -11.22
N SER A 32 -3.72 0.37 -10.63
CA SER A 32 -2.70 0.55 -9.59
C SER A 32 -1.35 0.89 -10.22
N PRO A 33 -0.69 1.98 -9.79
CA PRO A 33 0.58 2.38 -10.36
C PRO A 33 1.66 1.34 -10.03
N ILE A 34 2.63 1.20 -10.93
CA ILE A 34 3.79 0.31 -10.76
C ILE A 34 5.13 1.06 -10.74
N THR A 35 5.12 2.37 -10.93
CA THR A 35 6.30 3.24 -10.94
C THR A 35 6.23 4.28 -9.83
N CYS A 36 7.37 4.86 -9.48
CA CYS A 36 7.44 5.98 -8.53
C CYS A 36 6.60 7.16 -9.02
N GLU A 37 6.77 7.55 -10.29
CA GLU A 37 6.03 8.65 -10.92
C GLU A 37 4.53 8.38 -10.95
N GLY A 38 4.10 7.16 -11.28
CA GLY A 38 2.68 6.81 -11.29
C GLY A 38 2.04 6.91 -9.90
N ALA A 39 2.79 6.59 -8.83
CA ALA A 39 2.31 6.79 -7.47
C ALA A 39 2.21 8.28 -7.12
N ILE A 40 3.21 9.09 -7.50
CA ILE A 40 3.20 10.55 -7.32
C ILE A 40 1.97 11.16 -8.00
N GLU A 41 1.77 10.89 -9.29
CA GLU A 41 0.63 11.43 -10.05
C GLU A 41 -0.72 11.00 -9.46
N LYS A 42 -0.84 9.72 -9.09
CA LYS A 42 -2.09 9.19 -8.53
C LYS A 42 -2.43 9.88 -7.21
N ILE A 43 -1.45 10.03 -6.31
CA ILE A 43 -1.64 10.72 -5.04
C ILE A 43 -1.99 12.18 -5.29
N ALA A 44 -1.21 12.88 -6.12
CA ALA A 44 -1.45 14.29 -6.46
C ALA A 44 -2.88 14.53 -6.97
N LYS A 45 -3.35 13.73 -7.95
CA LYS A 45 -4.72 13.81 -8.50
C LYS A 45 -5.82 13.50 -7.48
N SER A 46 -5.49 12.81 -6.39
CA SER A 46 -6.46 12.43 -5.34
C SER A 46 -6.52 13.38 -4.16
N LEU A 47 -5.63 14.39 -4.10
CA LEU A 47 -5.62 15.35 -2.99
C LEU A 47 -6.89 16.22 -2.99
N ASP A 48 -7.49 16.39 -1.82
CA ASP A 48 -8.54 17.39 -1.62
C ASP A 48 -7.97 18.80 -1.46
N ALA A 49 -8.86 19.80 -1.45
CA ALA A 49 -8.48 21.20 -1.37
C ALA A 49 -7.71 21.55 -0.07
N ASP A 50 -8.02 20.90 1.05
CA ASP A 50 -7.36 21.15 2.33
C ASP A 50 -5.95 20.53 2.37
N SER A 51 -5.77 19.36 1.76
CA SER A 51 -4.46 18.71 1.60
C SER A 51 -3.56 19.51 0.66
N ILE A 52 -4.10 19.98 -0.47
CA ILE A 52 -3.39 20.90 -1.38
C ILE A 52 -2.98 22.18 -0.64
N LYS A 53 -3.90 22.80 0.10
CA LYS A 53 -3.60 23.99 0.90
C LYS A 53 -2.53 23.71 1.96
N THR A 54 -2.58 22.55 2.61
CA THR A 54 -1.59 22.14 3.59
C THR A 54 -0.21 22.02 2.95
N LEU A 55 -0.11 21.33 1.80
CA LEU A 55 1.15 21.18 1.09
C LEU A 55 1.69 22.51 0.55
N ARG A 56 0.85 23.38 -0.02
CA ARG A 56 1.25 24.74 -0.47
C ARG A 56 1.81 25.62 0.66
N ASN A 57 1.40 25.37 1.90
CA ASN A 57 1.88 26.11 3.08
C ASN A 57 3.03 25.40 3.80
N THR A 58 3.37 24.16 3.40
CA THR A 58 4.46 23.40 3.98
C THR A 58 5.72 23.62 3.14
N LYS A 59 6.83 23.99 3.77
CA LYS A 59 8.12 24.02 3.07
C LYS A 59 8.58 22.60 2.76
N LYS A 60 9.41 22.43 1.72
CA LYS A 60 9.88 21.11 1.30
C LYS A 60 10.64 20.38 2.41
N GLU A 61 11.52 21.09 3.10
CA GLU A 61 12.32 20.61 4.24
C GLU A 61 11.47 20.17 5.45
N ASP A 62 10.24 20.68 5.55
CA ASP A 62 9.32 20.39 6.63
C ASP A 62 8.44 19.15 6.34
N LEU A 63 8.50 18.58 5.12
CA LEU A 63 7.73 17.38 4.76
C LEU A 63 8.00 16.19 5.69
N VAL A 64 9.19 16.10 6.29
CA VAL A 64 9.55 15.06 7.25
C VAL A 64 8.58 14.98 8.43
N MET A 65 7.89 16.07 8.78
CA MET A 65 6.89 16.08 9.84
C MET A 65 5.71 15.12 9.55
N PHE A 66 5.45 14.84 8.28
CA PHE A 66 4.39 13.91 7.85
C PHE A 66 4.88 12.46 7.70
N HIS A 67 6.15 12.16 8.02
CA HIS A 67 6.77 10.85 7.82
C HIS A 67 6.01 9.71 8.50
N MET A 68 5.58 9.90 9.75
CA MET A 68 4.88 8.85 10.52
C MET A 68 3.37 8.82 10.27
N SER A 69 2.81 9.86 9.65
CA SER A 69 1.39 9.91 9.28
C SER A 69 1.24 9.54 7.81
N TRP A 70 1.35 10.52 6.92
CA TRP A 70 1.17 10.36 5.49
C TRP A 70 2.22 9.42 4.87
N GLY A 71 3.49 9.56 5.26
CA GLY A 71 4.57 8.69 4.79
C GLY A 71 4.34 7.22 5.14
N MET A 72 3.83 6.94 6.35
CA MET A 72 3.45 5.58 6.75
C MET A 72 2.27 5.05 5.92
N GLY A 73 1.25 5.87 5.67
CA GLY A 73 0.14 5.53 4.78
C GLY A 73 0.63 5.12 3.39
N ILE A 74 1.50 5.93 2.77
CA ILE A 74 2.09 5.62 1.46
C ILE A 74 2.82 4.27 1.47
N ARG A 75 3.61 3.96 2.52
CA ARG A 75 4.32 2.67 2.61
C ARG A 75 3.36 1.48 2.59
N ASN A 76 2.24 1.62 3.29
CA ASN A 76 1.26 0.56 3.44
C ASN A 76 0.39 0.41 2.18
N ASP A 77 -0.11 1.53 1.65
CA ASP A 77 -1.06 1.53 0.53
C ASP A 77 -0.40 1.13 -0.80
N TYR A 78 0.87 1.49 -0.99
CA TYR A 78 1.62 1.19 -2.21
C TYR A 78 2.55 -0.03 -2.08
N GLY A 79 2.39 -0.81 -0.99
CA GLY A 79 3.11 -2.06 -0.79
C GLY A 79 4.63 -1.91 -0.77
N LEU A 80 5.15 -0.77 -0.27
CA LEU A 80 6.59 -0.47 -0.32
C LEU A 80 7.41 -1.44 0.54
N TRP A 81 6.82 -2.01 1.60
CA TRP A 81 7.46 -3.05 2.43
C TRP A 81 7.78 -4.35 1.69
N SER A 82 7.15 -4.60 0.53
CA SER A 82 7.43 -5.81 -0.24
C SER A 82 8.85 -5.78 -0.82
N LYS A 83 9.57 -6.90 -0.66
CA LYS A 83 10.86 -7.14 -1.35
C LYS A 83 10.74 -7.03 -2.87
N ASN A 84 9.53 -7.27 -3.40
CA ASN A 84 9.23 -7.21 -4.82
C ASN A 84 8.42 -5.96 -5.21
N SER A 85 8.37 -4.93 -4.36
CA SER A 85 7.68 -3.67 -4.68
C SER A 85 8.27 -3.04 -5.96
N PRO A 86 7.50 -2.94 -7.05
CA PRO A 86 7.98 -2.31 -8.29
C PRO A 86 8.12 -0.80 -8.12
N ILE A 87 7.22 -0.16 -7.36
CA ILE A 87 7.27 1.29 -7.07
C ILE A 87 8.56 1.64 -6.31
N ARG A 88 8.90 0.89 -5.25
CA ARG A 88 10.11 1.15 -4.45
C ARG A 88 11.38 1.06 -5.28
N LYS A 89 11.48 0.06 -6.15
CA LYS A 89 12.61 -0.10 -7.08
C LYS A 89 12.65 1.04 -8.09
N SER A 90 11.50 1.42 -8.66
CA SER A 90 11.41 2.57 -9.55
C SER A 90 11.82 3.89 -8.86
N CYS A 91 11.51 4.07 -7.57
CA CYS A 91 11.99 5.23 -6.81
C CYS A 91 13.52 5.17 -6.58
N ALA A 92 14.10 3.97 -6.39
CA ALA A 92 15.54 3.83 -6.28
C ALA A 92 16.27 4.14 -7.59
N GLU A 93 15.72 3.69 -8.72
CA GLU A 93 16.30 3.94 -10.04
C GLU A 93 16.39 5.43 -10.36
N SER A 94 15.47 6.27 -9.88
CA SER A 94 15.50 7.72 -10.12
C SER A 94 16.70 8.43 -9.46
N ILE A 95 17.32 7.79 -8.46
CA ILE A 95 18.55 8.27 -7.80
C ILE A 95 19.77 7.40 -8.12
N GLY A 96 19.67 6.50 -9.10
CA GLY A 96 20.78 5.64 -9.52
C GLY A 96 21.02 4.42 -8.63
N GLU A 97 20.08 4.09 -7.76
CA GLU A 97 20.16 2.95 -6.85
C GLU A 97 19.34 1.76 -7.34
N LYS A 98 19.73 0.54 -6.95
CA LYS A 98 18.99 -0.68 -7.34
C LYS A 98 17.72 -0.89 -6.52
N ASP A 99 17.76 -0.48 -5.25
CA ASP A 99 16.64 -0.59 -4.32
C ASP A 99 16.85 0.37 -3.15
N MET A 100 15.81 0.67 -2.37
CA MET A 100 15.92 1.55 -1.20
C MET A 100 15.02 1.12 -0.03
N HIS A 101 15.25 1.67 1.17
CA HIS A 101 14.36 1.44 2.30
C HIS A 101 12.95 2.01 2.02
N PRO A 102 11.85 1.35 2.44
CA PRO A 102 10.48 1.87 2.25
C PRO A 102 10.27 3.28 2.77
N ASP A 103 10.95 3.64 3.86
CA ASP A 103 10.91 5.00 4.41
C ASP A 103 11.45 6.04 3.43
N ASN A 104 12.59 5.76 2.80
CA ASN A 104 13.19 6.64 1.80
C ASN A 104 12.29 6.74 0.57
N ALA A 105 11.71 5.62 0.11
CA ALA A 105 10.81 5.61 -1.03
C ALA A 105 9.55 6.45 -0.78
N SER A 106 8.97 6.37 0.42
CA SER A 106 7.85 7.24 0.80
C SER A 106 8.23 8.72 0.83
N GLY A 107 9.46 9.05 1.25
CA GLY A 107 9.98 10.42 1.20
C GLY A 107 10.08 10.96 -0.22
N VAL A 108 10.67 10.16 -1.14
CA VAL A 108 10.76 10.50 -2.57
C VAL A 108 9.37 10.77 -3.16
N ILE A 109 8.39 9.91 -2.86
CA ILE A 109 7.01 10.09 -3.33
C ILE A 109 6.38 11.36 -2.74
N MET A 110 6.53 11.61 -1.44
CA MET A 110 5.99 12.82 -0.79
C MET A 110 6.58 14.10 -1.39
N GLU A 111 7.90 14.13 -1.60
CA GLU A 111 8.57 15.25 -2.25
C GLU A 111 8.06 15.44 -3.68
N GLY A 112 7.93 14.36 -4.45
CA GLY A 112 7.37 14.41 -5.80
C GLY A 112 5.97 15.02 -5.83
N VAL A 113 5.07 14.56 -4.93
CA VAL A 113 3.71 15.12 -4.82
C VAL A 113 3.76 16.61 -4.47
N TRP A 114 4.64 17.01 -3.55
CA TRP A 114 4.83 18.41 -3.20
C TRP A 114 5.27 19.26 -4.40
N GLU A 115 6.17 18.76 -5.25
CA GLU A 115 6.59 19.45 -6.47
C GLU A 115 5.43 19.61 -7.47
N VAL A 116 4.57 18.59 -7.63
CA VAL A 116 3.39 18.69 -8.50
C VAL A 116 2.44 19.79 -8.01
N VAL A 117 2.24 19.90 -6.68
CA VAL A 117 1.42 20.96 -6.07
C VAL A 117 1.99 22.36 -6.32
N HIS A 118 3.32 22.52 -6.39
CA HIS A 118 3.99 23.82 -6.51
C HIS A 118 4.32 24.24 -7.95
N SER A 119 4.36 23.31 -8.90
CA SER A 119 4.70 23.57 -10.30
C SER A 119 3.53 24.15 -11.13
N ASN A 120 2.48 24.69 -10.50
CA ASN A 120 1.23 25.15 -11.11
C ASN A 120 0.44 24.06 -11.88
N GLY A 121 0.76 22.78 -11.65
CA GLY A 121 0.06 21.63 -12.25
C GLY A 121 -1.24 21.23 -11.55
N MET A 122 -1.59 21.89 -10.43
CA MET A 122 -2.81 21.71 -9.64
C MET A 122 -3.23 23.02 -8.97
#